data_AF-A0A9E4N696-F1
#
_entry.id   AF-A0A9E4N696-F1
#
_cell.length_a   1.000
_cell.length_b   1.000
_cell.length_c   1.000
_cell.angle_alpha   90.00
_cell.angle_beta   90.00
_cell.angle_gamma   90.00
#
_symmetry.space_group_name_H-M   'P 1'
#
loop_
_entity.id
_entity.type
_entity.pdbx_description
1 polymer ?
#
loop_
_entity_poly.entity_id
_entity_poly.type
_entity_poly.pdbx_seq_one_letter_code
_entity_poly.pdbx_strand_id
1 'polypeptide(L)'
;MNEVTSFRDFCKFLFIVISVLALSACQLTGPKKEAQPVAMEPEPIEEAIPPPTDSLTPNQRVRKALQHLQQGDYENARNQLNWALMDDPDHKRANHLLEQMDADPIEYLGLKNFYYDVQPGDSLSLIAKNFLDDPYKFVILARYNDLDNPSKLAPGQRIRVPGVMRAKPKIKAKPKAKPKPD
;
A
#
# COMPACT_ATOMS: atom_id res chain seq x y z
N MET A 1 27.86 11.50 43.13
CA MET A 1 27.30 10.59 44.15
C MET A 1 26.29 11.37 44.96
N ASN A 2 25.07 10.83 45.00
CA ASN A 2 23.95 11.10 45.91
C ASN A 2 23.08 12.36 45.64
N GLU A 3 21.75 12.31 45.66
CA GLU A 3 20.76 11.21 45.64
C GLU A 3 19.37 11.82 45.31
N VAL A 4 18.52 10.97 44.76
CA VAL A 4 17.14 11.22 44.30
C VAL A 4 16.20 11.42 45.48
N THR A 5 15.56 12.58 45.59
CA THR A 5 14.32 12.82 46.38
C THR A 5 13.55 13.97 45.72
N SER A 6 12.23 13.97 45.54
CA SER A 6 11.21 12.96 45.76
C SER A 6 10.02 13.39 44.90
N PHE A 7 9.56 12.50 44.01
CA PHE A 7 8.38 12.57 43.15
C PHE A 7 7.04 12.56 43.94
N ARG A 8 7.05 13.13 45.16
CA ARG A 8 6.01 13.00 46.19
C ARG A 8 5.44 14.34 46.66
N ASP A 9 5.74 15.42 45.94
CA ASP A 9 5.05 16.72 46.04
C ASP A 9 3.93 16.87 44.98
N PHE A 10 3.85 15.90 44.05
CA PHE A 10 2.93 15.89 42.91
C PHE A 10 1.46 15.57 43.26
N CYS A 11 1.11 15.32 44.53
CA CYS A 11 -0.27 14.93 44.89
C CYS A 11 -0.87 15.67 46.11
N LYS A 12 -0.22 16.72 46.65
CA LYS A 12 -0.68 17.37 47.90
C LYS A 12 -1.04 18.85 47.83
N PHE A 13 -0.79 19.55 46.72
CA PHE A 13 -1.44 20.87 46.46
C PHE A 13 -2.78 20.72 45.76
N LEU A 14 -3.52 19.76 46.30
CA LEU A 14 -4.96 19.62 46.28
C LEU A 14 -5.57 20.90 46.91
N PHE A 15 -6.49 21.55 46.19
CA PHE A 15 -7.76 22.03 46.76
C PHE A 15 -7.85 23.33 47.59
N ILE A 16 -7.06 24.36 47.34
CA ILE A 16 -7.35 25.68 47.94
C ILE A 16 -7.11 26.79 46.94
N VAL A 17 -8.12 27.16 46.14
CA VAL A 17 -8.63 28.54 45.93
C VAL A 17 -9.94 28.42 45.12
N ILE A 18 -11.06 28.23 45.82
CA ILE A 18 -12.42 28.41 45.28
C ILE A 18 -12.96 29.74 45.83
N SER A 19 -13.61 30.50 44.95
CA SER A 19 -14.51 31.65 45.19
C SER A 19 -13.87 33.04 45.34
N VAL A 20 -14.22 33.99 44.47
CA VAL A 20 -15.35 34.94 44.65
C VAL A 20 -15.55 35.81 43.39
N LEU A 21 -16.84 35.98 43.04
CA LEU A 21 -17.43 36.80 41.99
C LEU A 21 -17.09 38.30 42.06
N ALA A 22 -16.89 38.93 40.89
CA ALA A 22 -17.22 40.34 40.68
C ALA A 22 -17.71 40.58 39.24
N LEU A 23 -18.97 41.03 39.13
CA LEU A 23 -19.62 41.53 37.92
C LEU A 23 -18.91 42.80 37.43
N SER A 24 -18.59 42.88 36.15
CA SER A 24 -18.35 44.16 35.48
C SER A 24 -18.87 44.11 34.05
N ALA A 25 -19.96 44.83 33.84
CA ALA A 25 -20.55 45.10 32.54
C ALA A 25 -19.92 46.37 31.96
N CYS A 26 -19.23 46.23 30.84
CA CYS A 26 -19.00 47.32 29.89
C CYS A 26 -19.27 46.76 28.50
N GLN A 27 -20.33 47.29 27.86
CA GLN A 27 -20.63 47.05 26.46
C GLN A 27 -19.68 47.90 25.61
N LEU A 28 -18.95 47.29 24.68
CA LEU A 28 -18.42 47.98 23.52
C LEU A 28 -18.75 47.18 22.26
N THR A 29 -19.56 47.81 21.44
CA THR A 29 -20.17 47.34 20.20
C THR A 29 -19.10 46.94 19.18
N GLY A 30 -18.92 45.64 18.96
CA GLY A 30 -18.20 45.11 17.80
C GLY A 30 -19.08 45.16 16.54
N PRO A 31 -18.49 45.21 15.34
CA PRO A 31 -19.27 45.20 14.11
C PRO A 31 -20.11 43.92 14.06
N LYS A 32 -21.41 44.08 13.82
CA LYS A 32 -22.35 42.98 13.58
C LYS A 32 -21.84 42.19 12.37
N LYS A 33 -21.09 41.11 12.64
CA LYS A 33 -20.81 40.08 11.65
C LYS A 33 -22.14 39.40 11.40
N GLU A 34 -22.86 39.90 10.41
CA GLU A 34 -24.01 39.21 9.85
C GLU A 34 -23.59 37.77 9.62
N ALA A 35 -24.38 36.85 10.19
CA ALA A 35 -24.24 35.44 9.92
C ALA A 35 -24.46 35.28 8.41
N GLN A 36 -23.35 35.21 7.68
CA GLN A 36 -23.34 34.69 6.33
C GLN A 36 -24.07 33.35 6.40
N PRO A 37 -24.98 33.05 5.45
CA PRO A 37 -25.58 31.73 5.40
C PRO A 37 -24.44 30.74 5.46
N VAL A 38 -24.51 29.79 6.39
CA VAL A 38 -23.58 28.68 6.49
C VAL A 38 -23.63 28.02 5.12
N ALA A 39 -22.69 28.37 4.25
CA ALA A 39 -22.40 27.59 3.08
C ALA A 39 -22.12 26.22 3.66
N MET A 40 -23.02 25.28 3.40
CA MET A 40 -22.76 23.86 3.58
C MET A 40 -21.39 23.64 2.97
N GLU A 41 -20.38 23.47 3.81
CA GLU A 41 -19.13 22.87 3.38
C GLU A 41 -19.58 21.54 2.78
N PRO A 42 -19.45 21.36 1.45
CA PRO A 42 -19.96 20.16 0.83
C PRO A 42 -19.29 19.00 1.55
N GLU A 43 -20.10 18.09 2.11
CA GLU A 43 -19.57 16.85 2.65
C GLU A 43 -18.63 16.25 1.59
N PRO A 44 -17.46 15.72 2.00
CA PRO A 44 -16.52 15.12 1.07
C PRO A 44 -17.28 14.17 0.16
N ILE A 45 -17.33 14.49 -1.14
CA ILE A 45 -17.96 13.63 -2.13
C ILE A 45 -17.07 12.39 -2.15
N GLU A 46 -17.49 11.34 -1.45
CA GLU A 46 -16.89 10.02 -1.54
C GLU A 46 -16.98 9.65 -3.03
N GLU A 47 -15.85 9.70 -3.75
CA GLU A 47 -15.83 9.49 -5.20
C GLU A 47 -16.33 8.07 -5.48
N ALA A 48 -17.62 7.96 -5.81
CA ALA A 48 -18.23 6.70 -6.17
C ALA A 48 -17.53 6.17 -7.42
N ILE A 49 -17.00 4.95 -7.32
CA ILE A 49 -16.39 4.25 -8.46
C ILE A 49 -17.42 4.27 -9.60
N PRO A 50 -17.09 4.80 -10.79
CA PRO A 50 -18.05 4.89 -11.88
C PRO A 50 -18.59 3.49 -12.20
N PRO A 51 -19.87 3.32 -12.55
CA PRO A 51 -20.39 2.01 -12.92
C PRO A 51 -19.67 1.52 -14.19
N PRO A 52 -19.36 0.21 -14.27
CA PRO A 52 -18.73 -0.34 -15.47
C PRO A 52 -19.69 -0.21 -16.66
N THR A 53 -19.19 0.30 -17.78
CA THR A 53 -20.00 0.44 -19.02
C THR A 53 -19.94 -0.82 -19.90
N ASP A 54 -19.25 -1.87 -19.45
CA ASP A 54 -18.98 -3.11 -20.18
C ASP A 54 -19.56 -4.35 -19.46
N SER A 55 -19.80 -5.42 -20.21
CA SER A 55 -20.36 -6.69 -19.72
C SER A 55 -19.29 -7.74 -19.39
N LEU A 56 -18.13 -7.29 -18.89
CA LEU A 56 -17.02 -8.19 -18.54
C LEU A 56 -17.33 -9.02 -17.30
N THR A 57 -16.96 -10.30 -17.32
CA THR A 57 -17.02 -11.18 -16.14
C THR A 57 -15.94 -10.81 -15.10
N PRO A 58 -16.08 -11.20 -13.82
CA PRO A 58 -15.08 -10.94 -12.79
C PRO A 58 -13.66 -11.40 -13.20
N ASN A 59 -13.52 -12.59 -13.77
CA ASN A 59 -12.24 -13.11 -14.25
C ASN A 59 -11.65 -12.27 -15.40
N GLN A 60 -12.48 -11.75 -16.31
CA GLN A 60 -12.03 -10.87 -17.38
C GLN A 60 -11.56 -9.52 -16.85
N ARG A 61 -12.27 -8.97 -15.86
CA ARG A 61 -11.87 -7.74 -15.15
C ARG A 61 -10.53 -7.92 -14.44
N VAL A 62 -10.34 -9.03 -13.72
CA VAL A 62 -9.05 -9.35 -13.08
C VAL A 62 -7.92 -9.49 -14.11
N ARG A 63 -8.17 -10.09 -15.27
CA ARG A 63 -7.19 -10.14 -16.36
C ARG A 63 -6.82 -8.75 -16.86
N LYS A 64 -7.79 -7.85 -17.01
CA LYS A 64 -7.56 -6.46 -17.40
C LYS A 64 -6.80 -5.70 -16.30
N ALA A 65 -7.14 -5.90 -15.04
CA ALA A 65 -6.41 -5.35 -13.90
C ALA A 65 -4.93 -5.75 -13.91
N LEU A 66 -4.62 -7.03 -14.18
CA LEU A 66 -3.23 -7.49 -14.28
C LEU A 66 -2.44 -6.77 -15.39
N GLN A 67 -3.09 -6.44 -16.52
CA GLN A 67 -2.45 -5.66 -17.59
C GLN A 67 -2.14 -4.23 -17.13
N HIS A 68 -3.09 -3.59 -16.46
CA HIS A 68 -2.90 -2.26 -15.88
C HIS A 68 -1.77 -2.26 -14.82
N LEU A 69 -1.78 -3.23 -13.90
CA LEU A 69 -0.75 -3.37 -12.87
C LEU A 69 0.66 -3.55 -13.45
N GLN A 70 0.81 -4.33 -14.51
CA GLN A 70 2.10 -4.49 -15.20
C GLN A 70 2.64 -3.16 -15.73
N GLN A 71 1.75 -2.28 -16.17
CA GLN A 71 2.07 -0.98 -16.75
C GLN A 71 2.22 0.15 -15.70
N GLY A 72 1.99 -0.15 -14.41
CA GLY A 72 1.97 0.86 -13.34
C GLY A 72 0.68 1.68 -13.27
N ASP A 73 -0.36 1.27 -13.98
CA ASP A 73 -1.66 1.94 -14.02
C ASP A 73 -2.55 1.45 -12.86
N TYR A 74 -2.16 1.81 -11.64
CA TYR A 74 -2.79 1.30 -10.42
C TYR A 74 -4.25 1.74 -10.25
N GLU A 75 -4.61 2.94 -10.70
CA GLU A 75 -5.99 3.45 -10.58
C GLU A 75 -6.96 2.62 -11.43
N ASN A 76 -6.65 2.42 -12.71
CA ASN A 76 -7.50 1.59 -13.57
C ASN A 76 -7.51 0.12 -13.12
N ALA A 77 -6.39 -0.39 -12.61
CA ALA A 77 -6.34 -1.72 -12.01
C ALA A 77 -7.31 -1.84 -10.82
N ARG A 78 -7.27 -0.88 -9.87
CA ARG A 78 -8.16 -0.85 -8.70
C ARG A 78 -9.62 -0.83 -9.12
N ASN A 79 -9.99 0.00 -10.10
CA ASN A 79 -11.36 0.07 -10.60
C ASN A 79 -11.83 -1.29 -11.17
N GLN A 80 -11.00 -1.95 -11.98
CA GLN A 80 -11.32 -3.28 -12.51
C GLN A 80 -11.50 -4.33 -11.40
N LEU A 81 -10.65 -4.30 -10.36
CA LEU A 81 -10.73 -5.22 -9.22
C LEU A 81 -11.99 -4.96 -8.38
N ASN A 82 -12.32 -3.70 -8.11
CA ASN A 82 -13.52 -3.33 -7.38
C ASN A 82 -14.79 -3.76 -8.12
N TRP A 83 -14.87 -3.54 -9.45
CA TRP A 83 -15.99 -4.05 -10.25
C TRP A 83 -16.08 -5.57 -10.25
N ALA A 84 -14.95 -6.28 -10.27
CA ALA A 84 -14.96 -7.74 -10.14
C ALA A 84 -15.53 -8.19 -8.78
N LEU A 85 -15.23 -7.46 -7.71
CA LEU A 85 -15.70 -7.76 -6.36
C LEU A 85 -17.15 -7.34 -6.09
N MET A 86 -17.69 -6.37 -6.85
CA MET A 86 -19.13 -6.06 -6.83
C MET A 86 -19.96 -7.24 -7.33
N ASP A 87 -19.46 -7.94 -8.36
CA ASP A 87 -20.12 -9.11 -8.96
C ASP A 87 -19.83 -10.42 -8.19
N ASP A 88 -18.59 -10.58 -7.69
CA ASP A 88 -18.12 -11.75 -6.92
C ASP A 88 -17.26 -11.31 -5.73
N PRO A 89 -17.86 -11.04 -4.56
CA PRO A 89 -17.14 -10.56 -3.36
C PRO A 89 -16.05 -11.51 -2.86
N ASP A 90 -16.19 -12.82 -3.13
CA ASP A 90 -15.25 -13.86 -2.66
C ASP A 90 -14.16 -14.16 -3.70
N HIS A 91 -14.02 -13.34 -4.76
CA HIS A 91 -13.05 -13.55 -5.82
C HIS A 91 -11.60 -13.44 -5.31
N LYS A 92 -11.05 -14.58 -4.88
CA LYS A 92 -9.74 -14.70 -4.19
C LYS A 92 -8.62 -13.88 -4.83
N ARG A 93 -8.49 -13.94 -6.17
CA ARG A 93 -7.42 -13.22 -6.88
C ARG A 93 -7.62 -11.70 -6.85
N ALA A 94 -8.86 -11.22 -6.88
CA ALA A 94 -9.13 -9.80 -6.88
C ALA A 94 -8.82 -9.20 -5.50
N ASN A 95 -9.30 -9.85 -4.45
CA ASN A 95 -8.98 -9.52 -3.06
C ASN A 95 -7.46 -9.53 -2.81
N HIS A 96 -6.76 -10.58 -3.26
CA HIS A 96 -5.31 -10.67 -3.08
C HIS A 96 -4.52 -9.57 -3.81
N LEU A 97 -4.97 -9.11 -4.98
CA LEU A 97 -4.31 -8.02 -5.69
C LEU A 97 -4.56 -6.67 -5.01
N LEU A 98 -5.78 -6.41 -4.53
CA LEU A 98 -6.10 -5.17 -3.80
C LEU A 98 -5.36 -5.11 -2.46
N GLU A 99 -5.33 -6.21 -1.71
CA GLU A 99 -4.58 -6.32 -0.46
C GLU A 99 -3.12 -5.87 -0.65
N GLN A 100 -2.47 -6.30 -1.73
CA GLN A 100 -1.10 -5.89 -2.04
C GLN A 100 -0.95 -4.42 -2.42
N MET A 101 -1.99 -3.78 -2.94
CA MET A 101 -1.95 -2.36 -3.27
C MET A 101 -2.12 -1.49 -2.01
N ASP A 102 -2.86 -1.98 -1.02
CA ASP A 102 -3.21 -1.24 0.21
C ASP A 102 -2.26 -1.52 1.39
N ALA A 103 -1.65 -2.69 1.44
CA ALA A 103 -0.76 -3.06 2.54
C ALA A 103 0.51 -2.18 2.59
N ASP A 104 1.15 -2.07 3.75
CA ASP A 104 2.55 -1.62 3.79
C ASP A 104 3.47 -2.76 3.30
N PRO A 105 4.38 -2.53 2.34
CA PRO A 105 5.21 -3.60 1.79
C PRO A 105 6.18 -4.20 2.81
N ILE A 106 6.64 -3.43 3.79
CA ILE A 106 7.55 -3.92 4.83
C ILE A 106 6.79 -4.74 5.86
N GLU A 107 5.57 -4.35 6.25
CA GLU A 107 4.72 -5.15 7.11
C GLU A 107 4.27 -6.45 6.42
N TYR A 108 3.93 -6.39 5.13
CA TYR A 108 3.46 -7.53 4.36
C TYR A 108 4.56 -8.56 4.07
N LEU A 109 5.75 -8.11 3.65
CA LEU A 109 6.84 -8.99 3.21
C LEU A 109 7.93 -9.19 4.27
N GLY A 110 7.97 -8.33 5.28
CA GLY A 110 8.98 -8.33 6.33
C GLY A 110 10.20 -7.46 6.03
N LEU A 111 10.87 -7.06 7.11
CA LEU A 111 12.10 -6.25 7.07
C LEU A 111 13.31 -7.01 6.50
N LYS A 112 13.37 -8.32 6.70
CA LYS A 112 14.52 -9.13 6.29
C LYS A 112 14.50 -9.33 4.78
N ASN A 113 15.60 -8.99 4.11
CA ASN A 113 15.76 -9.18 2.67
C ASN A 113 17.22 -9.48 2.31
N PHE A 114 17.43 -9.83 1.04
CA PHE A 114 18.74 -9.91 0.40
C PHE A 114 18.71 -9.20 -0.96
N TYR A 115 19.87 -8.80 -1.47
CA TYR A 115 19.99 -8.22 -2.80
C TYR A 115 20.03 -9.28 -3.89
N TYR A 116 19.26 -9.06 -4.95
CA TYR A 116 19.22 -9.88 -6.15
C TYR A 116 19.53 -9.03 -7.38
N ASP A 117 20.52 -9.46 -8.15
CA ASP A 117 20.82 -8.85 -9.45
C ASP A 117 19.94 -9.54 -10.51
N VAL A 118 19.03 -8.77 -11.13
CA VAL A 118 18.05 -9.25 -12.10
C VAL A 118 18.75 -9.89 -13.30
N GLN A 119 18.32 -11.09 -13.70
CA GLN A 119 18.91 -11.83 -14.81
C GLN A 119 18.15 -11.57 -16.12
N PRO A 120 18.79 -11.77 -17.28
CA PRO A 120 18.09 -11.74 -18.56
C PRO A 120 16.92 -12.73 -18.59
N GLY A 121 15.71 -12.23 -18.91
CA GLY A 121 14.48 -13.01 -18.95
C GLY A 121 13.69 -13.05 -17.64
N ASP A 122 14.19 -12.42 -16.57
CA ASP A 122 13.42 -12.25 -15.35
C ASP A 122 12.27 -11.25 -15.53
N SER A 123 11.22 -11.47 -14.75
CA SER A 123 10.15 -10.51 -14.48
C SER A 123 9.86 -10.51 -12.98
N LEU A 124 9.26 -9.45 -12.45
CA LEU A 124 8.88 -9.43 -11.04
C LEU A 124 7.94 -10.58 -10.68
N SER A 125 7.05 -11.00 -11.58
CA SER A 125 6.20 -12.18 -11.36
C SER A 125 6.99 -13.48 -11.28
N LEU A 126 8.04 -13.65 -12.10
CA LEU A 126 8.90 -14.84 -12.01
C LEU A 126 9.73 -14.84 -10.73
N ILE A 127 10.25 -13.68 -10.33
CA ILE A 127 11.00 -13.51 -9.08
C ILE A 127 10.08 -13.78 -7.88
N ALA A 128 8.88 -13.18 -7.85
CA ALA A 128 7.89 -13.41 -6.80
C ALA A 128 7.48 -14.89 -6.71
N LYS A 129 7.28 -15.57 -7.86
CA LYS A 129 7.05 -17.01 -7.89
C LYS A 129 8.20 -17.80 -7.25
N ASN A 130 9.45 -17.46 -7.57
CA ASN A 130 10.62 -18.24 -7.14
C ASN A 130 10.99 -18.00 -5.67
N PHE A 131 10.70 -16.82 -5.12
CA PHE A 131 11.13 -16.43 -3.78
C PHE A 131 10.00 -16.23 -2.77
N LEU A 132 8.78 -15.93 -3.24
CA LEU A 132 7.60 -15.67 -2.41
C LEU A 132 6.49 -16.72 -2.60
N ASP A 133 6.78 -17.76 -3.40
CA ASP A 133 5.88 -18.87 -3.76
C ASP A 133 4.57 -18.43 -4.42
N ASP A 134 4.50 -17.18 -4.93
CA ASP A 134 3.32 -16.62 -5.57
C ASP A 134 3.70 -15.60 -6.68
N PRO A 135 3.40 -15.88 -7.96
CA PRO A 135 3.67 -14.93 -9.04
C PRO A 135 2.83 -13.64 -8.95
N TYR A 136 1.69 -13.65 -8.27
CA TYR A 136 0.83 -12.48 -8.11
C TYR A 136 1.36 -11.50 -7.05
N LYS A 137 2.34 -11.91 -6.23
CA LYS A 137 3.06 -11.02 -5.30
C LYS A 137 4.00 -10.02 -5.99
N PHE A 138 3.99 -9.96 -7.32
CA PHE A 138 4.79 -8.99 -8.07
C PHE A 138 4.41 -7.54 -7.76
N VAL A 139 3.15 -7.28 -7.39
CA VAL A 139 2.64 -5.93 -7.06
C VAL A 139 3.30 -5.44 -5.78
N ILE A 140 3.20 -6.21 -4.70
CA ILE A 140 3.82 -5.85 -3.42
C ILE A 140 5.35 -5.88 -3.51
N LEU A 141 5.93 -6.77 -4.32
CA LEU A 141 7.38 -6.80 -4.54
C LEU A 141 7.88 -5.57 -5.30
N ALA A 142 7.10 -5.04 -6.25
CA ALA A 142 7.41 -3.77 -6.92
C ALA A 142 7.43 -2.63 -5.91
N ARG A 143 6.40 -2.53 -5.06
CA ARG A 143 6.30 -1.53 -3.98
C ARG A 143 7.42 -1.66 -2.95
N TYR A 144 7.81 -2.89 -2.59
CA TYR A 144 8.98 -3.17 -1.74
C TYR A 144 10.29 -2.63 -2.30
N ASN A 145 10.36 -2.39 -3.62
CA ASN A 145 11.53 -1.89 -4.33
C ASN A 145 11.34 -0.48 -4.88
N ASP A 146 10.29 0.22 -4.47
CA ASP A 146 9.98 1.58 -4.92
C ASP A 146 9.88 1.65 -6.47
N LEU A 147 9.30 0.60 -7.07
CA LEU A 147 9.09 0.48 -8.52
C LEU A 147 7.64 0.80 -8.89
N ASP A 148 7.41 1.97 -9.49
CA ASP A 148 6.08 2.40 -9.95
C ASP A 148 5.55 1.57 -11.12
N ASN A 149 6.43 1.00 -11.95
CA ASN A 149 6.03 0.22 -13.10
C ASN A 149 6.77 -1.13 -13.11
N PRO A 150 6.07 -2.23 -12.80
CA PRO A 150 6.65 -3.57 -12.77
C PRO A 150 7.35 -4.01 -14.06
N SER A 151 6.86 -3.56 -15.22
CA SER A 151 7.44 -3.87 -16.53
C SER A 151 8.73 -3.11 -16.84
N LYS A 152 9.13 -2.11 -16.03
CA LYS A 152 10.41 -1.40 -16.20
C LYS A 152 11.61 -2.11 -15.56
N LEU A 153 11.42 -3.29 -14.97
CA LEU A 153 12.51 -4.09 -14.41
C LEU A 153 13.53 -4.45 -15.50
N ALA A 154 14.78 -4.02 -15.34
CA ALA A 154 15.84 -4.26 -16.32
C ALA A 154 16.84 -5.34 -15.86
N PRO A 155 17.37 -6.17 -16.78
CA PRO A 155 18.49 -7.05 -16.47
C PRO A 155 19.70 -6.27 -15.91
N GLY A 156 20.34 -6.82 -14.88
CA GLY A 156 21.44 -6.20 -14.14
C GLY A 156 20.99 -5.22 -13.05
N GLN A 157 19.71 -4.85 -13.00
CA GLN A 157 19.17 -4.04 -11.91
C GLN A 157 19.29 -4.80 -10.59
N ARG A 158 19.76 -4.13 -9.53
CA ARG A 158 19.81 -4.70 -8.18
C ARG A 158 18.52 -4.35 -7.45
N ILE A 159 17.80 -5.38 -6.97
CA ILE A 159 16.58 -5.24 -6.18
C ILE A 159 16.70 -5.94 -4.83
N ARG A 160 15.88 -5.55 -3.86
CA ARG A 160 15.67 -6.26 -2.59
C ARG A 160 14.63 -7.35 -2.79
N VAL A 161 14.94 -8.56 -2.33
CA VAL A 161 14.01 -9.70 -2.29
C VAL A 161 13.80 -10.11 -0.84
N PRO A 162 12.54 -10.18 -0.36
CA PRO A 162 12.23 -10.56 1.02
C PRO A 162 12.75 -11.95 1.41
N GLY A 163 13.08 -12.10 2.69
CA GLY A 163 13.55 -13.32 3.30
C GLY A 163 15.07 -13.46 3.31
N VAL A 164 15.53 -14.71 3.30
CA VAL A 164 16.96 -15.06 3.23
C VAL A 164 17.24 -15.74 1.90
N MET A 165 18.39 -15.42 1.32
CA MET A 165 18.83 -16.09 0.11
C MET A 165 18.98 -17.59 0.40
N ARG A 166 18.05 -18.40 -0.11
CA ARG A 166 18.21 -19.86 -0.11
C ARG A 166 19.36 -20.18 -1.08
N ALA A 167 20.24 -21.09 -0.69
CA ALA A 167 21.29 -21.57 -1.59
C ALA A 167 20.64 -22.03 -2.90
N LYS A 168 21.05 -21.45 -4.03
CA LYS A 168 20.48 -21.77 -5.34
C LYS A 168 20.50 -23.29 -5.52
N PRO A 169 19.37 -23.95 -5.83
CA PRO A 169 19.42 -25.33 -6.31
C PRO A 169 20.36 -25.35 -7.51
N LYS A 170 21.34 -26.27 -7.52
CA LYS A 170 22.21 -26.47 -8.69
C LYS A 170 21.34 -27.01 -9.83
N ILE A 171 20.73 -26.12 -10.62
CA ILE A 171 20.02 -26.49 -11.83
C ILE A 171 21.10 -27.02 -12.78
N LYS A 172 21.10 -28.34 -13.02
CA LYS A 172 21.95 -28.95 -14.05
C LYS A 172 21.63 -28.22 -15.36
N ALA A 173 22.63 -27.56 -15.93
CA ALA A 173 22.48 -26.85 -17.19
C ALA A 173 21.82 -27.80 -18.21
N LYS A 174 20.68 -27.39 -18.76
CA LYS A 174 20.04 -28.11 -19.86
C LYS A 174 21.10 -28.22 -20.97
N PRO A 175 21.43 -29.43 -21.47
CA PRO A 175 22.47 -29.59 -22.48
C PRO A 175 22.13 -28.69 -23.67
N LYS A 176 23.07 -27.82 -24.07
CA LYS A 176 22.93 -27.06 -25.32
C LYS A 176 22.68 -28.08 -26.43
N ALA A 177 21.53 -27.98 -27.10
CA ALA A 177 21.22 -28.82 -28.25
C ALA A 177 22.36 -28.63 -29.26
N LYS A 178 23.02 -29.73 -29.63
CA LYS A 178 24.00 -29.70 -30.72
C LYS A 178 23.30 -29.23 -31.99
N PRO A 179 23.89 -28.34 -32.80
CA PRO A 179 23.31 -27.99 -34.10
C PRO A 179 23.13 -29.25 -34.92
N LYS A 180 21.96 -29.37 -35.56
CA LYS A 180 21.62 -30.46 -36.47
C LYS A 180 22.54 -30.35 -37.70
N PRO A 181 23.25 -31.41 -38.12
CA PRO A 181 23.94 -31.40 -39.41
C PRO A 181 22.92 -31.34 -40.54
N ASP A 182 23.26 -30.60 -41.60
CA ASP A 182 22.52 -30.56 -42.87
C ASP A 182 22.47 -31.94 -43.56
#